data_AF-A0A2G8JM47-F1
#
_entry.id   AF-A0A2G8JM47-F1
#
_cell.length_a   1.000
_cell.length_b   1.000
_cell.length_c   1.000
_cell.angle_alpha   90.00
_cell.angle_beta   90.00
_cell.angle_gamma   90.00
#
_symmetry.space_group_name_H-M   'P 1'
#
loop_
_entity.id
_entity.type
_entity.pdbx_description
1 polymer ?
#
loop_
_entity_poly.entity_id
_entity_poly.type
_entity_poly.pdbx_seq_one_letter_code
_entity_poly.pdbx_strand_id
1 'polypeptide(L)'
;MACRRNKIAEALSGTMIADVSAEWVNNVWEEDFTQLPQVPQVLEDLTGDTMNLGKNLKTTIRELSGASEGGTDQSDFWKILTEQNLKPKALVACLYYFMQRVDQYVSPAEDREVAILAAHLYFAMIGVPGSGAYSIIHPVVFEEAVDIFKLLPSSDGVESAKRKRATSQSQGSKAPRLNQRQKQVVGFDEDSEDEDEEDVTALTSQEIRHLRSCLLEMLKELVRLILKKSVNDNEQMLNQLVSRLVELTKSTEQHNVDFESRDVASVSSFTQGAFMGLKCLGSAHHTEGSDKMPPLTLVFKYLMPSLLMLMGENEGVAANNIPQQIQRIKQTAVEFVCHMISHMGEKSFGSVRVLLQHMCVTVPEKAEYRTLVGREVVKILQGLPEVAQESFMQWLCKYSQNVKVRCCLKHFISCSTH
;
A
#
# COMPACT_ATOMS: atom_id res chain seq x y z
N MET A 1 15.59 -3.94 32.13
CA MET A 1 16.01 -5.23 31.52
C MET A 1 15.10 -6.38 31.97
N ALA A 2 15.22 -6.91 33.20
CA ALA A 2 14.38 -8.02 33.68
C ALA A 2 12.85 -7.74 33.60
N CYS A 3 12.41 -6.52 33.96
CA CYS A 3 11.00 -6.14 33.87
C CYS A 3 10.44 -6.15 32.42
N ARG A 4 11.25 -5.83 31.41
CA ARG A 4 10.80 -5.84 29.99
C ARG A 4 10.73 -7.26 29.44
N ARG A 5 11.76 -8.07 29.69
CA ARG A 5 11.78 -9.49 29.31
C ARG A 5 10.59 -10.24 29.91
N ASN A 6 10.28 -9.99 31.18
CA ASN A 6 9.14 -10.59 31.86
C ASN A 6 7.81 -10.17 31.23
N LYS A 7 7.64 -8.90 30.81
CA LYS A 7 6.42 -8.45 30.14
C LYS A 7 6.22 -9.07 28.76
N ILE A 8 7.29 -9.22 27.97
CA ILE A 8 7.22 -9.90 26.68
C ILE A 8 6.87 -11.37 26.89
N ALA A 9 7.54 -12.03 27.84
CA ALA A 9 7.27 -13.43 28.18
C ALA A 9 5.82 -13.64 28.65
N GLU A 10 5.31 -12.77 29.54
CA GLU A 10 3.94 -12.82 30.06
C GLU A 10 2.90 -12.52 28.97
N ALA A 11 3.16 -11.54 28.10
CA ALA A 11 2.28 -11.25 26.98
C ALA A 11 2.22 -12.42 25.99
N LEU A 12 3.37 -13.01 25.65
CA LEU A 12 3.45 -14.15 24.74
C LEU A 12 2.86 -15.43 25.35
N SER A 13 3.07 -15.71 26.64
CA SER A 13 2.44 -16.84 27.31
C SER A 13 0.91 -16.66 27.37
N GLY A 14 0.45 -15.42 27.57
CA GLY A 14 -0.97 -15.07 27.51
C GLY A 14 -1.62 -15.19 26.13
N THR A 15 -0.84 -15.39 25.05
CA THR A 15 -1.39 -15.66 23.71
C THR A 15 -1.60 -17.15 23.42
N MET A 16 -1.23 -18.08 24.32
CA MET A 16 -1.34 -19.54 24.14
C MET A 16 -0.81 -20.10 22.79
N ILE A 17 0.00 -19.32 22.07
CA ILE A 17 0.59 -19.71 20.77
C ILE A 17 1.53 -20.92 20.93
N ALA A 18 2.02 -21.18 22.15
CA ALA A 18 2.86 -22.33 22.48
C ALA A 18 2.09 -23.66 22.44
N ASP A 19 0.76 -23.61 22.59
CA ASP A 19 -0.10 -24.79 22.62
C ASP A 19 -0.58 -25.21 21.21
N VAL A 20 -0.23 -24.44 20.18
CA VAL A 20 -0.52 -24.77 18.78
C VAL A 20 0.31 -25.98 18.35
N SER A 21 -0.35 -26.98 17.74
CA SER A 21 0.32 -28.22 17.35
C SER A 21 1.42 -27.97 16.31
N ALA A 22 2.56 -28.60 16.50
CA ALA A 22 3.68 -28.50 15.55
C ALA A 22 3.31 -29.05 14.16
N GLU A 23 2.38 -30.00 14.10
CA GLU A 23 1.85 -30.57 12.86
C GLU A 23 1.09 -29.52 12.04
N TRP A 24 0.19 -28.75 12.67
CA TRP A 24 -0.54 -27.69 11.98
C TRP A 24 0.42 -26.63 11.44
N VAL A 25 1.40 -26.22 12.24
CA VAL A 25 2.44 -25.26 11.81
C VAL A 25 3.18 -25.82 10.60
N ASN A 26 3.66 -27.06 10.64
CA ASN A 26 4.37 -27.65 9.52
C ASN A 26 3.50 -27.67 8.25
N ASN A 27 2.23 -28.06 8.35
CA ASN A 27 1.32 -28.08 7.20
C ASN A 27 1.12 -26.69 6.59
N VAL A 28 0.94 -25.64 7.41
CA VAL A 28 0.83 -24.24 6.92
C VAL A 28 2.08 -23.82 6.14
N TRP A 29 3.26 -24.20 6.64
CA TRP A 29 4.53 -23.88 5.99
C TRP A 29 4.83 -24.76 4.77
N GLU A 30 4.36 -26.01 4.73
CA GLU A 30 4.49 -26.90 3.56
C GLU A 30 3.57 -26.49 2.41
N GLU A 31 2.39 -25.95 2.72
CA GLU A 31 1.44 -25.40 1.73
C GLU A 31 1.78 -23.95 1.31
N ASP A 32 2.94 -23.43 1.72
CA ASP A 32 3.44 -22.07 1.43
C ASP A 32 2.41 -20.97 1.74
N PHE A 33 1.57 -21.18 2.78
CA PHE A 33 0.49 -20.25 3.17
C PHE A 33 -0.55 -20.02 2.06
N THR A 34 -0.67 -20.92 1.09
CA THR A 34 -1.68 -20.81 0.03
C THR A 34 -3.04 -21.38 0.43
N GLN A 35 -3.04 -22.37 1.31
CA GLN A 35 -4.24 -22.98 1.89
C GLN A 35 -4.04 -23.14 3.39
N LEU A 36 -5.00 -22.66 4.18
CA LEU A 36 -5.00 -22.89 5.62
C LEU A 36 -5.55 -24.30 5.91
N PRO A 37 -4.78 -25.17 6.60
CA PRO A 37 -5.30 -26.41 7.15
C PRO A 37 -6.39 -26.10 8.19
N GLN A 38 -7.18 -27.12 8.56
CA GLN A 38 -8.20 -27.00 9.60
C GLN A 38 -7.63 -26.31 10.85
N VAL A 39 -8.29 -25.22 11.26
CA VAL A 39 -7.83 -24.35 12.34
C VAL A 39 -7.89 -25.11 13.67
N PRO A 40 -6.81 -25.13 14.47
CA PRO A 40 -6.83 -25.69 15.82
C PRO A 40 -7.79 -24.94 16.74
N GLN A 41 -8.53 -25.67 17.58
CA GLN A 41 -9.45 -25.09 18.57
C GLN A 41 -8.79 -24.00 19.43
N VAL A 42 -7.52 -24.17 19.78
CA VAL A 42 -6.75 -23.18 20.55
C VAL A 42 -6.74 -21.81 19.86
N LEU A 43 -6.59 -21.78 18.52
CA LEU A 43 -6.62 -20.52 17.78
C LEU A 43 -8.03 -19.94 17.68
N GLU A 44 -9.06 -20.78 17.58
CA GLU A 44 -10.45 -20.33 17.62
C GLU A 44 -10.80 -19.71 18.98
N ASP A 45 -10.41 -20.36 20.07
CA ASP A 45 -10.62 -19.90 21.45
C ASP A 45 -9.91 -18.56 21.69
N LEU A 46 -8.68 -18.41 21.19
CA LEU A 46 -7.92 -17.16 21.25
C LEU A 46 -8.59 -16.03 20.47
N THR A 47 -9.16 -16.35 19.30
CA THR A 47 -9.91 -15.38 18.51
C THR A 47 -11.28 -15.05 19.10
N GLY A 48 -11.79 -15.86 20.03
CA GLY A 48 -12.97 -15.54 20.84
C GLY A 48 -12.71 -14.47 21.91
N ASP A 49 -11.46 -14.30 22.35
CA ASP A 49 -11.01 -13.25 23.28
C ASP A 49 -10.10 -12.23 22.57
N THR A 50 -10.65 -11.57 21.56
CA THR A 50 -10.02 -10.50 20.76
C THR A 50 -9.40 -9.41 21.63
N MET A 51 -10.04 -9.05 22.74
CA MET A 51 -9.60 -7.98 23.63
C MET A 51 -8.28 -8.33 24.32
N ASN A 52 -8.17 -9.53 24.90
CA ASN A 52 -6.94 -9.96 25.56
C ASN A 52 -5.82 -10.23 24.54
N LEU A 53 -6.17 -10.86 23.41
CA LEU A 53 -5.23 -11.08 22.31
C LEU A 53 -4.64 -9.75 21.80
N GLY A 54 -5.49 -8.76 21.52
CA GLY A 54 -5.06 -7.43 21.11
C GLY A 54 -4.19 -6.73 22.16
N LYS A 55 -4.52 -6.85 23.45
CA LYS A 55 -3.70 -6.31 24.55
C LYS A 55 -2.31 -6.97 24.61
N ASN A 56 -2.23 -8.28 24.42
CA ASN A 56 -0.97 -9.03 24.45
C ASN A 56 -0.09 -8.69 23.25
N LEU A 57 -0.67 -8.60 22.05
CA LEU A 57 0.04 -8.17 20.83
C LEU A 57 0.56 -6.73 20.99
N LYS A 58 -0.27 -5.77 21.43
CA LYS A 58 0.16 -4.39 21.71
C LYS A 58 1.31 -4.30 22.71
N THR A 59 1.25 -5.11 23.76
CA THR A 59 2.29 -5.12 24.81
C THR A 59 3.60 -5.66 24.24
N THR A 60 3.53 -6.75 23.47
CA THR A 60 4.69 -7.32 22.78
C THR A 60 5.33 -6.32 21.83
N ILE A 61 4.54 -5.67 20.96
CA ILE A 61 5.01 -4.64 20.01
C ILE A 61 5.68 -3.48 20.74
N ARG A 62 5.04 -2.94 21.78
CA ARG A 62 5.58 -1.78 22.53
C ARG A 62 6.93 -2.08 23.16
N GLU A 63 7.08 -3.25 23.76
CA GLU A 63 8.33 -3.65 24.41
C GLU A 63 9.41 -4.03 23.39
N LEU A 64 9.02 -4.49 22.19
CA LEU A 64 9.91 -4.71 21.04
C LEU A 64 10.39 -3.39 20.41
N SER A 65 9.48 -2.48 20.05
CA SER A 65 9.79 -1.19 19.40
C SER A 65 10.41 -0.17 20.37
N GLY A 66 10.14 -0.28 21.68
CA GLY A 66 10.76 0.53 22.73
C GLY A 66 12.25 0.24 22.98
N ALA A 67 12.82 -0.72 22.24
CA ALA A 67 14.25 -0.99 22.18
C ALA A 67 14.92 -0.15 21.07
N SER A 68 14.91 1.19 21.14
CA SER A 68 15.64 2.01 20.16
C SER A 68 17.09 2.29 20.55
N GLU A 69 17.96 2.12 19.56
CA GLU A 69 19.20 2.88 19.23
C GLU A 69 20.51 2.70 20.01
N GLY A 70 20.60 1.92 21.08
CA GLY A 70 21.91 1.77 21.74
C GLY A 70 21.99 0.64 22.74
N GLY A 71 22.08 -0.60 22.27
CA GLY A 71 22.38 -1.72 23.16
C GLY A 71 22.16 -3.06 22.51
N THR A 72 22.96 -4.02 22.96
CA THR A 72 23.01 -5.47 22.68
C THR A 72 21.68 -6.24 22.86
N ASP A 73 20.56 -5.52 23.02
CA ASP A 73 19.32 -5.94 23.69
C ASP A 73 18.24 -6.48 22.73
N GLN A 74 18.26 -6.14 21.44
CA GLN A 74 17.29 -6.71 20.48
C GLN A 74 17.54 -8.21 20.22
N SER A 75 18.75 -8.71 20.50
CA SER A 75 19.10 -10.14 20.40
C SER A 75 18.39 -11.03 21.44
N ASP A 76 17.83 -10.44 22.50
CA ASP A 76 17.15 -11.17 23.56
C ASP A 76 15.72 -11.58 23.18
N PHE A 77 15.09 -10.98 22.17
CA PHE A 77 13.74 -11.38 21.75
C PHE A 77 13.66 -12.86 21.34
N TRP A 78 14.61 -13.31 20.51
CA TRP A 78 14.67 -14.70 20.08
C TRP A 78 14.97 -15.67 21.22
N LYS A 79 15.76 -15.22 22.22
CA LYS A 79 16.01 -16.00 23.44
C LYS A 79 14.74 -16.12 24.28
N ILE A 80 13.97 -15.04 24.43
CA ILE A 80 12.69 -15.05 25.15
C ILE A 80 11.71 -16.01 24.46
N LEU A 81 11.62 -16.00 23.13
CA LEU A 81 10.80 -16.97 22.40
C LEU A 81 11.20 -18.41 22.72
N THR A 82 12.51 -18.69 22.70
CA THR A 82 13.04 -20.02 23.04
C THR A 82 12.76 -20.40 24.50
N GLU A 83 12.90 -19.46 25.44
CA GLU A 83 12.61 -19.65 26.87
C GLU A 83 11.12 -19.93 27.14
N GLN A 84 10.22 -19.40 26.32
CA GLN A 84 8.77 -19.65 26.37
C GLN A 84 8.34 -20.87 25.54
N ASN A 85 9.28 -21.69 25.04
CA ASN A 85 9.02 -22.81 24.11
C ASN A 85 8.25 -22.41 22.83
N LEU A 86 8.34 -21.14 22.43
CA LEU A 86 7.70 -20.61 21.23
C LEU A 86 8.64 -20.71 20.03
N LYS A 87 8.22 -21.46 19.01
CA LYS A 87 8.93 -21.50 17.73
C LYS A 87 8.60 -20.23 16.92
N PRO A 88 9.59 -19.49 16.40
CA PRO A 88 9.35 -18.32 15.56
C PRO A 88 8.42 -18.59 14.37
N LYS A 89 8.54 -19.77 13.76
CA LYS A 89 7.67 -20.22 12.66
C LYS A 89 6.21 -20.43 13.07
N ALA A 90 5.96 -20.90 14.30
CA ALA A 90 4.61 -21.05 14.83
C ALA A 90 3.97 -19.67 15.03
N LEU A 91 4.72 -18.71 15.58
CA LEU A 91 4.27 -17.34 15.73
C LEU A 91 3.88 -16.71 14.38
N VAL A 92 4.72 -16.86 13.34
CA VAL A 92 4.40 -16.36 11.99
C VAL A 92 3.11 -16.99 11.42
N ALA A 93 2.92 -18.31 11.60
CA ALA A 93 1.69 -18.99 11.15
C ALA A 93 0.44 -18.47 11.87
N CYS A 94 0.52 -18.22 13.18
CA CYS A 94 -0.58 -17.63 13.93
C CYS A 94 -0.87 -16.18 13.50
N LEU A 95 0.18 -15.37 13.29
CA LEU A 95 0.02 -13.99 12.81
C LEU A 95 -0.64 -13.96 11.43
N TYR A 96 -0.25 -14.88 10.53
CA TYR A 96 -0.89 -15.02 9.22
C TYR A 96 -2.38 -15.35 9.34
N TYR A 97 -2.74 -16.31 10.19
CA TYR A 97 -4.14 -16.65 10.45
C TYR A 97 -4.95 -15.43 10.97
N PHE A 98 -4.38 -14.64 11.88
CA PHE A 98 -5.04 -13.43 12.39
C PHE A 98 -5.25 -12.36 11.32
N MET A 99 -4.36 -12.26 10.34
CA MET A 99 -4.49 -11.32 9.22
C MET A 99 -5.57 -11.77 8.22
N GLN A 100 -5.57 -13.04 7.83
CA GLN A 100 -6.45 -13.58 6.78
C GLN A 100 -7.93 -13.65 7.16
N ARG A 101 -8.25 -13.73 8.46
CA ARG A 101 -9.65 -13.88 8.95
C ARG A 101 -10.51 -12.63 8.75
N VAL A 102 -9.90 -11.47 8.46
CA VAL A 102 -10.58 -10.18 8.51
C VAL A 102 -10.98 -9.69 7.12
N ASP A 103 -12.23 -9.27 6.99
CA ASP A 103 -12.74 -8.54 5.83
C ASP A 103 -13.00 -7.05 6.18
N GLN A 104 -12.73 -6.17 5.22
CA GLN A 104 -12.83 -4.71 5.39
C GLN A 104 -14.27 -4.19 5.57
N TYR A 105 -15.29 -4.97 5.22
CA TYR A 105 -16.69 -4.58 5.31
C TYR A 105 -17.44 -5.38 6.36
N VAL A 106 -17.12 -6.67 6.51
CA VAL A 106 -17.88 -7.58 7.38
C VAL A 106 -17.34 -7.62 8.80
N SER A 107 -16.01 -7.61 9.00
CA SER A 107 -15.46 -7.88 10.33
C SER A 107 -15.65 -6.72 11.31
N PRO A 108 -15.83 -6.99 12.62
CA PRO A 108 -15.93 -5.96 13.64
C PRO A 108 -14.60 -5.22 13.87
N ALA A 109 -14.67 -4.06 14.55
CA ALA A 109 -13.52 -3.21 14.82
C ALA A 109 -12.40 -3.94 15.58
N GLU A 110 -12.76 -4.80 16.53
CA GLU A 110 -11.81 -5.53 17.37
C GLU A 110 -11.00 -6.56 16.57
N ASP A 111 -11.66 -7.31 15.68
CA ASP A 111 -10.99 -8.26 14.80
C ASP A 111 -10.04 -7.54 13.83
N ARG A 112 -10.48 -6.42 13.25
CA ARG A 112 -9.63 -5.57 12.41
C ARG A 112 -8.40 -5.06 13.17
N GLU A 113 -8.59 -4.66 14.43
CA GLU A 113 -7.48 -4.26 15.27
C GLU A 113 -6.48 -5.39 15.50
N VAL A 114 -6.95 -6.60 15.82
CA VAL A 114 -6.07 -7.78 16.00
C VAL A 114 -5.27 -8.06 14.72
N ALA A 115 -5.89 -8.00 13.53
CA ALA A 115 -5.19 -8.17 12.26
C ALA A 115 -4.11 -7.09 12.04
N ILE A 116 -4.42 -5.82 12.34
CA ILE A 116 -3.44 -4.72 12.26
C ILE A 116 -2.27 -4.94 13.22
N LEU A 117 -2.54 -5.37 14.44
CA LEU A 117 -1.51 -5.68 15.42
C LEU A 117 -0.68 -6.90 15.01
N ALA A 118 -1.29 -7.91 14.38
CA ALA A 118 -0.58 -9.07 13.88
C ALA A 118 0.43 -8.68 12.77
N ALA A 119 0.00 -7.88 11.80
CA ALA A 119 0.87 -7.35 10.75
C ALA A 119 1.98 -6.44 11.33
N HIS A 120 1.64 -5.58 12.29
CA HIS A 120 2.62 -4.74 12.97
C HIS A 120 3.67 -5.58 13.70
N LEU A 121 3.25 -6.60 14.47
CA LEU A 121 4.20 -7.49 15.15
C LEU A 121 5.08 -8.23 14.15
N TYR A 122 4.53 -8.67 13.01
CA TYR A 122 5.32 -9.31 11.95
C TYR A 122 6.40 -8.35 11.41
N PHE A 123 6.07 -7.10 11.08
CA PHE A 123 7.09 -6.12 10.66
C PHE A 123 8.14 -5.84 11.73
N ALA A 124 7.71 -5.71 13.00
CA ALA A 124 8.63 -5.53 14.12
C ALA A 124 9.59 -6.71 14.26
N MET A 125 9.09 -7.95 14.13
CA MET A 125 9.89 -9.18 14.18
C MET A 125 10.95 -9.24 13.08
N ILE A 126 10.60 -8.86 11.85
CA ILE A 126 11.58 -8.81 10.74
C ILE A 126 12.69 -7.79 11.07
N GLY A 127 12.31 -6.66 11.68
CA GLY A 127 13.22 -5.60 12.09
C GLY A 127 14.17 -5.94 13.25
N VAL A 128 13.99 -7.09 13.90
CA VAL A 128 14.88 -7.60 14.96
C VAL A 128 16.13 -8.26 14.33
N PRO A 129 17.35 -7.86 14.72
CA PRO A 129 18.58 -8.51 14.29
C PRO A 129 18.56 -10.02 14.53
N GLY A 130 19.00 -10.79 13.53
CA GLY A 130 18.96 -12.25 13.57
C GLY A 130 17.68 -12.87 12.99
N SER A 131 16.69 -12.08 12.57
CA SER A 131 15.48 -12.55 11.88
C SER A 131 15.76 -13.47 10.70
N GLY A 132 16.82 -13.17 9.92
CA GLY A 132 17.25 -14.00 8.79
C GLY A 132 17.64 -15.43 9.18
N ALA A 133 18.20 -15.65 10.37
CA ALA A 133 18.58 -17.00 10.84
C ALA A 133 17.37 -17.90 11.10
N TYR A 134 16.21 -17.30 11.39
CA TYR A 134 14.97 -18.03 11.65
C TYR A 134 14.11 -18.25 10.40
N SER A 135 14.52 -17.70 9.24
CA SER A 135 13.79 -17.81 7.96
C SER A 135 12.31 -17.44 8.10
N ILE A 136 12.02 -16.38 8.86
CA ILE A 136 10.66 -15.93 9.13
C ILE A 136 10.08 -15.03 8.03
N ILE A 137 10.93 -14.50 7.14
CA ILE A 137 10.51 -13.64 6.04
C ILE A 137 9.94 -14.52 4.94
N HIS A 138 8.61 -14.58 4.87
CA HIS A 138 7.90 -15.33 3.83
C HIS A 138 7.19 -14.35 2.87
N PRO A 139 7.33 -14.48 1.53
CA PRO A 139 6.73 -13.54 0.57
C PRO A 139 5.22 -13.42 0.70
N VAL A 140 4.50 -14.53 0.86
CA VAL A 140 3.03 -14.54 0.97
C VAL A 140 2.58 -13.86 2.27
N VAL A 141 3.26 -14.13 3.39
CA VAL A 141 2.90 -13.51 4.69
C VAL A 141 3.22 -12.02 4.68
N PHE A 142 4.30 -11.63 4.01
CA PHE A 142 4.65 -10.22 3.83
C PHE A 142 3.65 -9.48 2.94
N GLU A 143 3.21 -10.10 1.85
CA GLU A 143 2.14 -9.57 1.01
C GLU A 143 0.85 -9.37 1.81
N GLU A 144 0.43 -10.37 2.58
CA GLU A 144 -0.75 -10.28 3.44
C GLU A 144 -0.62 -9.15 4.48
N ALA A 145 0.54 -9.04 5.14
CA ALA A 145 0.80 -7.98 6.12
C ALA A 145 0.77 -6.57 5.50
N VAL A 146 1.24 -6.42 4.26
CA VAL A 146 1.16 -5.16 3.50
C VAL A 146 -0.28 -4.89 3.05
N ASP A 147 -1.05 -5.93 2.74
CA ASP A 147 -2.45 -5.81 2.33
C ASP A 147 -3.41 -5.45 3.47
N ILE A 148 -3.02 -5.62 4.73
CA ILE A 148 -3.77 -5.09 5.89
C ILE A 148 -4.00 -3.58 5.80
N PHE A 149 -3.16 -2.82 5.09
CA PHE A 149 -3.43 -1.40 4.82
C PHE A 149 -4.72 -1.14 4.02
N LYS A 150 -5.27 -2.15 3.32
CA LYS A 150 -6.60 -2.08 2.68
C LYS A 150 -7.72 -1.86 3.69
N LEU A 151 -7.53 -2.27 4.95
CA LEU A 151 -8.48 -2.02 6.04
C LEU A 151 -8.59 -0.53 6.42
N LEU A 152 -7.76 0.35 5.83
CA LEU A 152 -7.83 1.79 6.05
C LEU A 152 -9.26 2.28 5.76
N PRO A 153 -9.99 2.75 6.78
CA PRO A 153 -11.37 3.18 6.57
C PRO A 153 -11.38 4.34 5.59
N SER A 154 -12.10 4.15 4.48
CA SER A 154 -12.30 5.21 3.49
C SER A 154 -13.09 6.34 4.15
N SER A 155 -12.57 7.57 4.05
CA SER A 155 -13.27 8.79 4.47
C SER A 155 -14.63 8.96 3.77
N ASP A 156 -14.81 8.32 2.60
CA ASP A 156 -15.99 8.39 1.75
C ASP A 156 -16.86 7.12 1.85
N GLY A 157 -16.93 6.50 3.03
CA GLY A 157 -17.50 5.16 3.32
C GLY A 157 -18.93 4.85 2.87
N VAL A 158 -19.57 5.69 2.05
CA VAL A 158 -20.89 5.45 1.46
C VAL A 158 -20.85 5.32 -0.07
N GLU A 159 -19.82 5.85 -0.76
CA GLU A 159 -19.79 5.84 -2.23
C GLU A 159 -19.08 4.63 -2.84
N SER A 160 -18.07 4.06 -2.18
CA SER A 160 -17.31 2.92 -2.72
C SER A 160 -18.12 1.61 -2.77
N ALA A 161 -18.96 1.36 -1.76
CA ALA A 161 -19.89 0.22 -1.75
C ALA A 161 -20.95 0.32 -2.87
N LYS A 162 -21.46 1.53 -3.14
CA LYS A 162 -22.37 1.77 -4.28
C LYS A 162 -21.67 1.69 -5.64
N ARG A 163 -20.39 2.10 -5.74
CA ARG A 163 -19.65 2.08 -7.00
C ARG A 163 -19.28 0.67 -7.47
N LYS A 164 -19.03 -0.30 -6.57
CA LYS A 164 -18.88 -1.70 -6.98
C LYS A 164 -20.18 -2.33 -7.49
N ARG A 165 -21.35 -1.90 -6.99
CA ARG A 165 -22.67 -2.35 -7.49
C ARG A 165 -23.06 -1.76 -8.85
N ALA A 166 -22.52 -0.60 -9.25
CA ALA A 166 -22.86 0.00 -10.54
C ALA A 166 -22.13 -0.64 -11.74
N THR A 167 -20.99 -1.31 -11.52
CA THR A 167 -20.17 -1.86 -12.61
C THR A 167 -20.62 -3.24 -13.10
N SER A 168 -21.54 -3.90 -12.40
CA SER A 168 -22.13 -5.20 -12.80
C SER A 168 -23.48 -5.09 -13.52
N GLN A 169 -24.03 -3.88 -13.70
CA GLN A 169 -25.24 -3.64 -14.51
C GLN A 169 -24.98 -2.62 -15.62
N SER A 170 -24.28 -3.03 -16.68
CA SER A 170 -24.36 -2.33 -17.97
C SER A 170 -24.12 -3.27 -19.16
N GLN A 171 -24.99 -4.25 -19.34
CA GLN A 171 -25.32 -4.75 -20.68
C GLN A 171 -26.75 -4.30 -21.02
N GLY A 172 -26.86 -3.41 -22.01
CA GLY A 172 -28.15 -2.87 -22.42
C GLY A 172 -28.01 -1.67 -23.35
N SER A 173 -27.33 -1.86 -24.47
CA SER A 173 -27.30 -0.92 -25.59
C SER A 173 -28.72 -0.65 -26.12
N LYS A 174 -29.24 0.57 -25.90
CA LYS A 174 -30.47 1.03 -26.56
C LYS A 174 -30.12 1.91 -27.76
N ALA A 175 -30.20 1.32 -28.95
CA ALA A 175 -30.46 2.04 -30.20
C ALA A 175 -32.00 2.25 -30.38
N PRO A 176 -32.48 3.29 -31.09
CA PRO A 176 -33.88 3.64 -31.09
C PRO A 176 -34.71 3.02 -32.25
N ARG A 177 -35.88 2.50 -31.88
CA ARG A 177 -37.20 2.45 -32.58
C ARG A 177 -37.36 1.67 -33.90
N LEU A 178 -38.29 0.69 -33.91
CA LEU A 178 -39.51 0.66 -34.75
C LEU A 178 -40.51 -0.46 -34.34
N ASN A 179 -41.81 -0.14 -34.28
CA ASN A 179 -43.07 -0.93 -34.45
C ASN A 179 -43.06 -2.47 -34.17
N GLN A 180 -44.03 -3.11 -33.49
CA GLN A 180 -45.48 -3.15 -33.79
C GLN A 180 -46.26 -4.07 -32.78
N ARG A 181 -47.44 -3.61 -32.32
CA ARG A 181 -48.69 -4.34 -31.94
C ARG A 181 -48.76 -5.54 -30.95
N GLN A 182 -49.48 -5.28 -29.84
CA GLN A 182 -50.63 -6.00 -29.25
C GLN A 182 -50.59 -7.53 -29.01
N LYS A 183 -50.60 -7.94 -27.73
CA LYS A 183 -51.72 -8.70 -27.09
C LYS A 183 -51.61 -8.69 -25.56
N GLN A 184 -52.72 -9.01 -24.91
CA GLN A 184 -53.18 -8.62 -23.57
C GLN A 184 -53.18 -9.83 -22.60
N VAL A 185 -53.20 -9.55 -21.28
CA VAL A 185 -53.55 -10.41 -20.10
C VAL A 185 -52.48 -11.48 -19.76
N VAL A 186 -52.03 -11.74 -18.52
CA VAL A 186 -52.65 -11.80 -17.18
C VAL A 186 -51.58 -11.52 -16.11
N GLY A 187 -51.98 -10.95 -14.97
CA GLY A 187 -51.10 -10.66 -13.84
C GLY A 187 -50.62 -11.91 -13.09
N PHE A 188 -49.45 -11.75 -12.49
CA PHE A 188 -48.97 -12.55 -11.38
C PHE A 188 -48.19 -11.59 -10.47
N ASP A 189 -48.71 -11.38 -9.26
CA ASP A 189 -47.91 -10.93 -8.12
C ASP A 189 -46.84 -11.99 -7.90
N GLU A 190 -45.58 -11.59 -7.95
CA GLU A 190 -44.51 -12.34 -7.31
C GLU A 190 -43.67 -11.31 -6.56
N ASP A 191 -43.85 -11.36 -5.24
CA ASP A 191 -43.04 -10.69 -4.23
C ASP A 191 -41.55 -10.89 -4.55
N SER A 192 -40.87 -9.80 -4.93
CA SER A 192 -39.42 -9.70 -4.74
C SER A 192 -39.20 -9.10 -3.37
N GLU A 193 -39.23 -9.95 -2.35
CA GLU A 193 -38.48 -9.76 -1.11
C GLU A 193 -36.99 -9.80 -1.48
N ASP A 194 -36.43 -8.67 -1.93
CA ASP A 194 -34.98 -8.48 -2.04
C ASP A 194 -34.42 -8.22 -0.63
N GLU A 195 -34.48 -9.23 0.25
CA GLU A 195 -33.67 -9.30 1.47
C GLU A 195 -32.30 -9.89 1.14
N ASP A 196 -31.41 -9.06 0.61
CA ASP A 196 -29.96 -9.29 0.64
C ASP A 196 -29.26 -7.95 0.98
N GLU A 197 -29.64 -7.38 2.12
CA GLU A 197 -28.80 -6.42 2.84
C GLU A 197 -27.62 -7.21 3.44
N GLU A 198 -26.55 -7.39 2.65
CA GLU A 198 -25.27 -7.89 3.17
C GLU A 198 -24.87 -7.09 4.43
N ASP A 199 -24.55 -7.82 5.49
CA ASP A 199 -24.27 -7.35 6.85
C ASP A 199 -22.97 -6.53 6.90
N VAL A 200 -22.99 -5.32 6.32
CA VAL A 200 -21.87 -4.38 6.37
C VAL A 200 -21.78 -3.85 7.80
N THR A 201 -20.75 -4.26 8.52
CA THR A 201 -20.49 -3.78 9.87
C THR A 201 -20.15 -2.29 9.85
N ALA A 202 -21.10 -1.48 10.31
CA ALA A 202 -20.93 -0.04 10.43
C ALA A 202 -19.99 0.30 11.60
N LEU A 203 -18.85 0.91 11.30
CA LEU A 203 -17.89 1.38 12.30
C LEU A 203 -18.29 2.74 12.87
N THR A 204 -18.14 2.91 14.17
CA THR A 204 -18.26 4.21 14.84
C THR A 204 -17.09 5.13 14.49
N SER A 205 -17.30 6.44 14.61
CA SER A 205 -16.24 7.44 14.41
C SER A 205 -15.05 7.28 15.38
N GLN A 206 -15.26 6.65 16.54
CA GLN A 206 -14.20 6.35 17.49
C GLN A 206 -13.37 5.15 17.02
N GLU A 207 -14.01 4.07 16.59
CA GLU A 207 -13.34 2.89 16.03
C GLU A 207 -12.55 3.25 14.77
N ILE A 208 -13.11 4.06 13.87
CA ILE A 208 -12.40 4.54 12.68
C ILE A 208 -11.12 5.28 13.07
N ARG A 209 -11.20 6.22 14.02
CA ARG A 209 -10.02 6.97 14.49
C ARG A 209 -8.98 6.05 15.13
N HIS A 210 -9.43 5.07 15.91
CA HIS A 210 -8.58 4.09 16.57
C HIS A 210 -7.85 3.20 15.57
N LEU A 211 -8.57 2.59 14.62
CA LEU A 211 -7.99 1.76 13.56
C LEU A 211 -7.00 2.55 12.69
N ARG A 212 -7.32 3.81 12.35
CA ARG A 212 -6.38 4.70 11.65
C ARG A 212 -5.11 4.94 12.46
N SER A 213 -5.22 5.14 13.78
CA SER A 213 -4.05 5.28 14.65
C SER A 213 -3.19 4.00 14.66
N CYS A 214 -3.80 2.82 14.74
CA CYS A 214 -3.09 1.55 14.70
C CYS A 214 -2.37 1.32 13.37
N LEU A 215 -3.05 1.60 12.24
CA LEU A 215 -2.47 1.52 10.90
C LEU A 215 -1.32 2.51 10.71
N LEU A 216 -1.42 3.73 11.26
CA LEU A 216 -0.35 4.72 11.14
C LEU A 216 0.90 4.28 11.90
N GLU A 217 0.74 3.70 13.10
CA GLU A 217 1.87 3.14 13.85
C GLU A 217 2.50 1.93 13.13
N MET A 218 1.67 1.09 12.50
CA MET A 218 2.15 0.00 11.63
C MET A 218 2.95 0.54 10.43
N LEU A 219 2.48 1.61 9.77
CA LEU A 219 3.19 2.26 8.67
C LEU A 219 4.55 2.80 9.13
N LYS A 220 4.62 3.42 10.31
CA LYS A 220 5.89 3.85 10.90
C LYS A 220 6.85 2.68 11.06
N GLU A 221 6.39 1.54 11.59
CA GLU A 221 7.25 0.36 11.74
C GLU A 221 7.72 -0.19 10.39
N LEU A 222 6.84 -0.24 9.39
CA LEU A 222 7.22 -0.62 8.02
C LEU A 222 8.27 0.33 7.43
N VAL A 223 8.15 1.64 7.63
CA VAL A 223 9.17 2.61 7.17
C VAL A 223 10.51 2.40 7.89
N ARG A 224 10.51 2.10 9.21
CA ARG A 224 11.73 1.73 9.94
C ARG A 224 12.37 0.47 9.36
N LEU A 225 11.55 -0.51 8.99
CA LEU A 225 12.02 -1.75 8.37
C LEU A 225 12.68 -1.50 7.01
N ILE A 226 12.08 -0.65 6.17
CA ILE A 226 12.64 -0.24 4.87
C ILE A 226 13.98 0.48 5.08
N LEU A 227 14.08 1.38 6.05
CA LEU A 227 15.31 2.10 6.38
C LEU A 227 16.45 1.17 6.80
N LYS A 228 16.13 0.09 7.51
CA LYS A 228 17.07 -0.98 7.89
C LYS A 228 17.48 -1.89 6.71
N LYS A 229 16.93 -1.67 5.51
CA LYS A 229 17.19 -2.42 4.25
C LYS A 229 16.87 -3.93 4.32
N SER A 230 15.98 -4.36 5.21
CA SER A 230 15.72 -5.79 5.43
C SER A 230 14.84 -6.45 4.35
N VAL A 231 14.25 -5.68 3.42
CA VAL A 231 13.19 -6.14 2.48
C VAL A 231 13.67 -6.16 1.03
N ASN A 232 14.92 -5.76 0.75
CA ASN A 232 15.36 -5.40 -0.60
C ASN A 232 15.73 -6.58 -1.52
N ASP A 233 15.64 -7.83 -1.06
CA ASP A 233 16.20 -8.97 -1.78
C ASP A 233 15.21 -9.66 -2.73
N ASN A 234 13.90 -9.48 -2.54
CA ASN A 234 12.84 -10.09 -3.37
C ASN A 234 12.07 -9.04 -4.20
N GLU A 235 12.11 -9.19 -5.53
CA GLU A 235 11.46 -8.28 -6.47
C GLU A 235 9.92 -8.26 -6.34
N GLN A 236 9.27 -9.38 -6.04
CA GLN A 236 7.82 -9.44 -5.87
C GLN A 236 7.38 -8.64 -4.64
N MET A 237 8.07 -8.84 -3.50
CA MET A 237 7.81 -8.09 -2.27
C MET A 237 8.04 -6.59 -2.49
N LEU A 238 9.07 -6.20 -3.24
CA LEU A 238 9.33 -4.81 -3.60
C LEU A 238 8.23 -4.20 -4.47
N ASN A 239 7.74 -4.91 -5.49
CA ASN A 239 6.64 -4.44 -6.34
C ASN A 239 5.37 -4.21 -5.51
N GLN A 240 5.00 -5.16 -4.65
CA GLN A 240 3.81 -5.03 -3.80
C GLN A 240 3.95 -3.90 -2.80
N LEU A 241 5.10 -3.78 -2.15
CA LEU A 241 5.39 -2.71 -1.20
C LEU A 241 5.29 -1.32 -1.86
N VAL A 242 5.92 -1.14 -3.03
CA VAL A 242 5.86 0.12 -3.77
C VAL A 242 4.41 0.43 -4.19
N SER A 243 3.70 -0.56 -4.72
CA SER A 243 2.29 -0.43 -5.11
C SER A 243 1.43 0.06 -3.95
N ARG A 244 1.52 -0.62 -2.78
CA ARG A 244 0.75 -0.29 -1.59
C ARG A 244 1.10 1.09 -1.02
N LEU A 245 2.38 1.43 -0.95
CA LEU A 245 2.80 2.76 -0.49
C LEU A 245 2.26 3.86 -1.42
N VAL A 246 2.33 3.67 -2.74
CA VAL A 246 1.74 4.65 -3.68
C VAL A 246 0.22 4.76 -3.48
N GLU A 247 -0.49 3.67 -3.21
CA GLU A 247 -1.91 3.74 -2.88
C GLU A 247 -2.18 4.58 -1.62
N LEU A 248 -1.37 4.40 -0.57
CA LEU A 248 -1.46 5.20 0.67
C LEU A 248 -1.17 6.69 0.44
N THR A 249 -0.35 7.06 -0.56
CA THR A 249 -0.15 8.49 -0.91
C THR A 249 -1.40 9.19 -1.43
N LYS A 250 -2.43 8.43 -1.84
CA LYS A 250 -3.71 8.97 -2.34
C LYS A 250 -4.70 9.30 -1.23
N SER A 251 -4.34 9.08 0.03
CA SER A 251 -5.14 9.43 1.21
C SER A 251 -5.52 10.91 1.21
N THR A 252 -6.77 11.23 1.57
CA THR A 252 -7.37 12.58 1.53
C THR A 252 -6.86 13.57 2.58
N GLU A 253 -5.83 13.19 3.34
CA GLU A 253 -5.34 13.96 4.48
C GLU A 253 -4.73 15.29 4.04
N GLN A 254 -5.20 16.39 4.65
CA GLN A 254 -4.76 17.75 4.34
C GLN A 254 -3.51 18.09 5.15
N HIS A 255 -2.35 17.54 4.77
CA HIS A 255 -1.08 17.91 5.36
C HIS A 255 -0.04 18.20 4.27
N ASN A 256 0.70 19.29 4.45
CA ASN A 256 1.89 19.53 3.63
C ASN A 256 2.91 18.44 3.95
N VAL A 257 3.37 17.74 2.92
CA VAL A 257 4.33 16.65 3.09
C VAL A 257 5.72 17.25 3.20
N ASP A 258 6.36 17.06 4.35
CA ASP A 258 7.79 17.30 4.50
C ASP A 258 8.57 16.09 3.97
N PHE A 259 9.20 16.26 2.82
CA PHE A 259 10.03 15.23 2.20
C PHE A 259 11.45 15.15 2.79
N GLU A 260 11.89 16.13 3.59
CA GLU A 260 13.24 16.14 4.17
C GLU A 260 13.33 15.35 5.48
N SER A 261 12.25 15.29 6.26
CA SER A 261 12.25 14.57 7.53
C SER A 261 12.71 13.12 7.38
N ARG A 262 13.67 12.75 8.23
CA ARG A 262 14.10 11.36 8.43
C ARG A 262 13.54 10.76 9.72
N ASP A 263 12.84 11.56 10.51
CA ASP A 263 12.31 11.12 11.78
C ASP A 263 10.96 10.43 11.58
N VAL A 264 10.97 9.10 11.65
CA VAL A 264 9.75 8.29 11.54
C VAL A 264 8.76 8.60 12.67
N ALA A 265 9.23 9.02 13.85
CA ALA A 265 8.34 9.37 14.95
C ALA A 265 7.49 10.62 14.64
N SER A 266 8.01 11.53 13.82
CA SER A 266 7.33 12.75 13.38
C SER A 266 6.23 12.54 12.34
N VAL A 267 6.09 11.31 11.81
CA VAL A 267 5.08 11.01 10.78
C VAL A 267 3.67 11.14 11.37
N SER A 268 2.88 12.04 10.78
CA SER A 268 1.55 12.41 11.26
C SER A 268 0.40 11.96 10.35
N SER A 269 0.72 11.55 9.12
CA SER A 269 -0.25 11.18 8.08
C SER A 269 0.23 9.97 7.28
N PHE A 270 -0.73 9.25 6.69
CA PHE A 270 -0.43 8.13 5.79
C PHE A 270 0.36 8.59 4.57
N THR A 271 -0.02 9.75 4.02
CA THR A 271 0.65 10.34 2.86
C THR A 271 2.13 10.63 3.15
N GLN A 272 2.43 11.24 4.30
CA GLN A 272 3.80 11.52 4.70
C GLN A 272 4.61 10.23 4.91
N GLY A 273 4.08 9.25 5.65
CA GLY A 273 4.75 7.97 5.88
C GLY A 273 5.00 7.18 4.59
N ALA A 274 4.03 7.20 3.68
CA ALA A 274 4.14 6.55 2.38
C ALA A 274 5.24 7.15 1.51
N PHE A 275 5.27 8.48 1.36
CA PHE A 275 6.35 9.15 0.62
C PHE A 275 7.72 8.97 1.27
N MET A 276 7.79 8.93 2.60
CA MET A 276 9.03 8.61 3.32
C MET A 276 9.53 7.20 2.98
N GLY A 277 8.64 6.20 2.98
CA GLY A 277 8.96 4.84 2.54
C GLY A 277 9.43 4.78 1.08
N LEU A 278 8.70 5.43 0.17
CA LEU A 278 9.04 5.50 -1.26
C LEU A 278 10.38 6.20 -1.52
N LYS A 279 10.70 7.27 -0.77
CA LYS A 279 12.01 7.92 -0.83
C LYS A 279 13.13 6.94 -0.48
N CYS A 280 12.93 6.16 0.59
CA CYS A 280 13.93 5.19 1.05
C CYS A 280 14.14 4.06 0.04
N LEU A 281 13.05 3.52 -0.53
CA LEU A 281 13.10 2.50 -1.57
C LEU A 281 13.75 3.04 -2.85
N GLY A 282 13.36 4.23 -3.30
CA GLY A 282 13.94 4.87 -4.49
C GLY A 282 15.43 5.20 -4.34
N SER A 283 15.87 5.50 -3.12
CA SER A 283 17.27 5.80 -2.78
C SER A 283 18.12 4.56 -2.49
N ALA A 284 17.55 3.35 -2.56
CA ALA A 284 18.30 2.12 -2.33
C ALA A 284 19.41 1.97 -3.38
N HIS A 285 20.60 1.54 -2.94
CA HIS A 285 21.76 1.41 -3.81
C HIS A 285 21.51 0.32 -4.86
N HIS A 286 21.61 0.69 -6.13
CA HIS A 286 21.72 -0.25 -7.24
C HIS A 286 23.16 -0.79 -7.28
N THR A 287 23.32 -2.11 -7.37
CA THR A 287 24.61 -2.70 -7.74
C THR A 287 24.80 -2.50 -9.23
N GLU A 288 25.73 -1.62 -9.58
CA GLU A 288 26.14 -1.37 -10.97
C GLU A 288 26.44 -2.71 -11.67
N GLY A 289 25.77 -2.96 -12.80
CA GLY A 289 25.91 -4.19 -13.57
C GLY A 289 24.81 -5.24 -13.37
N SER A 290 23.77 -4.99 -12.58
CA SER A 290 22.57 -5.84 -12.58
C SER A 290 21.60 -5.45 -13.71
N ASP A 291 21.05 -6.44 -14.42
CA ASP A 291 19.98 -6.27 -15.43
C ASP A 291 18.63 -5.80 -14.82
N LYS A 292 18.59 -5.57 -13.51
CA LYS A 292 17.37 -5.20 -12.78
C LYS A 292 17.05 -3.73 -12.95
N MET A 293 15.75 -3.43 -13.12
CA MET A 293 15.23 -2.07 -13.20
C MET A 293 15.62 -1.27 -11.93
N PRO A 294 16.07 -0.01 -12.06
CA PRO A 294 16.41 0.79 -10.89
C PRO A 294 15.21 0.96 -9.94
N PRO A 295 15.41 0.86 -8.61
CA PRO A 295 14.34 1.02 -7.62
C PRO A 295 13.55 2.34 -7.80
N LEU A 296 14.24 3.43 -8.14
CA LEU A 296 13.57 4.71 -8.43
C LEU A 296 12.67 4.66 -9.67
N THR A 297 13.06 3.93 -10.71
CA THR A 297 12.22 3.74 -11.91
C THR A 297 10.96 2.96 -11.53
N LEU A 298 11.06 1.98 -10.64
CA LEU A 298 9.90 1.24 -10.12
C LEU A 298 8.92 2.17 -9.38
N VAL A 299 9.43 3.02 -8.47
CA VAL A 299 8.61 4.00 -7.76
C VAL A 299 7.89 4.93 -8.73
N PHE A 300 8.60 5.46 -9.73
CA PHE A 300 8.00 6.34 -10.74
C PHE A 300 6.97 5.64 -11.64
N LYS A 301 7.19 4.35 -11.96
CA LYS A 301 6.22 3.53 -12.69
C LYS A 301 4.89 3.48 -11.94
N TYR A 302 4.91 3.16 -10.64
CA TYR A 302 3.68 3.09 -9.83
C TYR A 302 3.07 4.47 -9.55
N LEU A 303 3.87 5.53 -9.48
CA LEU A 303 3.38 6.90 -9.28
C LEU A 303 2.73 7.50 -10.56
N MET A 304 2.97 6.90 -11.73
CA MET A 304 2.52 7.40 -13.03
C MET A 304 1.02 7.68 -13.11
N PRO A 305 0.11 6.81 -12.64
CA PRO A 305 -1.33 7.08 -12.68
C PRO A 305 -1.71 8.34 -11.89
N SER A 306 -1.03 8.60 -10.77
CA SER A 306 -1.24 9.82 -9.96
C SER A 306 -0.77 11.08 -10.70
N LEU A 307 0.38 10.99 -11.41
CA LEU A 307 0.91 12.10 -12.21
C LEU A 307 0.04 12.43 -13.44
N LEU A 308 -0.60 11.41 -14.00
CA LEU A 308 -1.52 11.52 -15.14
C LEU A 308 -2.97 11.81 -14.75
N MET A 309 -3.27 11.88 -13.44
CA MET A 309 -4.61 12.11 -12.89
C MET A 309 -5.63 11.04 -13.33
N LEU A 310 -5.18 9.79 -13.48
CA LEU A 310 -6.04 8.67 -13.86
C LEU A 310 -6.89 8.22 -12.66
N MET A 311 -8.14 7.84 -12.93
CA MET A 311 -9.14 7.51 -11.91
C MET A 311 -9.63 6.07 -12.02
N GLY A 312 -9.80 5.43 -10.86
CA GLY A 312 -10.38 4.09 -10.75
C GLY A 312 -9.44 2.97 -11.21
N GLU A 313 -9.94 1.73 -11.16
CA GLU A 313 -9.21 0.51 -11.52
C GLU A 313 -8.89 0.44 -13.03
N ASN A 314 -9.71 1.07 -13.87
CA ASN A 314 -9.55 1.09 -15.33
C ASN A 314 -8.71 2.27 -15.84
N GLU A 315 -8.04 3.01 -14.94
CA GLU A 315 -7.21 4.18 -15.29
C GLU A 315 -7.94 5.19 -16.19
N GLY A 316 -9.22 5.39 -15.92
CA GLY A 316 -10.10 6.24 -16.72
C GLY A 316 -9.88 7.73 -16.45
N VAL A 317 -10.43 8.56 -17.35
CA VAL A 317 -10.34 10.02 -17.29
C VAL A 317 -11.71 10.57 -16.89
N ALA A 318 -11.76 11.55 -15.98
CA ALA A 318 -13.02 12.14 -15.56
C ALA A 318 -13.81 12.69 -16.75
N ALA A 319 -15.13 12.44 -16.80
CA ALA A 319 -15.97 12.81 -17.93
C ALA A 319 -16.01 14.33 -18.14
N ASN A 320 -16.19 15.11 -17.07
CA ASN A 320 -16.50 16.53 -17.16
C ASN A 320 -15.44 17.45 -16.52
N ASN A 321 -15.00 17.19 -15.28
CA ASN A 321 -14.03 18.02 -14.57
C ASN A 321 -13.09 17.14 -13.73
N ILE A 322 -11.83 17.57 -13.55
CA ILE A 322 -10.86 16.89 -12.69
C ILE A 322 -11.12 17.27 -11.22
N PRO A 323 -11.46 16.31 -10.33
CA PRO A 323 -11.69 16.59 -8.91
C PRO A 323 -10.48 17.25 -8.24
N GLN A 324 -10.73 18.20 -7.33
CA GLN A 324 -9.65 18.92 -6.62
C GLN A 324 -8.71 17.98 -5.86
N GLN A 325 -9.24 16.90 -5.28
CA GLN A 325 -8.42 15.90 -4.59
C GLN A 325 -7.38 15.28 -5.52
N ILE A 326 -7.76 14.92 -6.74
CA ILE A 326 -6.83 14.33 -7.72
C ILE A 326 -5.78 15.34 -8.15
N GLN A 327 -6.16 16.62 -8.29
CA GLN A 327 -5.19 17.68 -8.57
C GLN A 327 -4.16 17.84 -7.44
N ARG A 328 -4.59 17.70 -6.17
CA ARG A 328 -3.68 17.73 -5.01
C ARG A 328 -2.75 16.51 -4.99
N ILE A 329 -3.28 15.31 -5.18
CA ILE A 329 -2.48 14.07 -5.27
C ILE A 329 -1.40 14.23 -6.35
N LYS A 330 -1.79 14.71 -7.54
CA LYS A 330 -0.85 15.00 -8.63
C LYS A 330 0.20 16.04 -8.20
N GLN A 331 -0.20 17.13 -7.57
CA GLN A 331 0.72 18.17 -7.12
C GLN A 331 1.78 17.62 -6.15
N THR A 332 1.35 16.88 -5.12
CA THR A 332 2.27 16.26 -4.14
C THR A 332 3.17 15.22 -4.81
N ALA A 333 2.65 14.44 -5.77
CA ALA A 333 3.44 13.49 -6.53
C ALA A 333 4.53 14.18 -7.38
N VAL A 334 4.21 15.31 -8.02
CA VAL A 334 5.20 16.10 -8.78
C VAL A 334 6.25 16.69 -7.84
N GLU A 335 5.85 17.23 -6.70
CA GLU A 335 6.77 17.75 -5.68
C GLU A 335 7.72 16.66 -5.17
N PHE A 336 7.22 15.45 -4.96
CA PHE A 336 8.05 14.30 -4.61
C PHE A 336 9.08 13.97 -5.71
N VAL A 337 8.68 13.94 -6.99
CA VAL A 337 9.62 13.70 -8.11
C VAL A 337 10.71 14.79 -8.14
N CYS A 338 10.32 16.06 -8.02
CA CYS A 338 11.29 17.17 -7.96
C CYS A 338 12.23 17.05 -6.75
N HIS A 339 11.72 16.65 -5.59
CA HIS A 339 12.55 16.39 -4.41
C HIS A 339 13.54 15.25 -4.66
N MET A 340 13.13 14.15 -5.31
CA MET A 340 14.03 13.03 -5.62
C MET A 340 15.14 13.43 -6.60
N ILE A 341 14.87 14.33 -7.55
CA ILE A 341 15.89 14.90 -8.45
C ILE A 341 16.96 15.64 -7.64
N SER A 342 16.53 16.55 -6.76
CA SER A 342 17.44 17.31 -5.90
C SER A 342 18.20 16.43 -4.90
N HIS A 343 17.54 15.40 -4.36
CA HIS A 343 18.10 14.53 -3.32
C HIS A 343 19.14 13.54 -3.86
N MET A 344 18.87 12.91 -5.00
CA MET A 344 19.74 11.87 -5.57
C MET A 344 20.69 12.39 -6.66
N GLY A 345 20.45 13.60 -7.18
CA GLY A 345 21.26 14.20 -8.25
C GLY A 345 21.33 13.30 -9.49
N GLU A 346 22.53 13.13 -10.03
CA GLU A 346 22.78 12.41 -11.30
C GLU A 346 22.21 10.98 -11.33
N LYS A 347 22.17 10.32 -10.17
CA LYS A 347 21.63 8.95 -10.05
C LYS A 347 20.14 8.86 -10.40
N SER A 348 19.41 9.97 -10.28
CA SER A 348 17.99 10.02 -10.62
C SER A 348 17.71 10.24 -12.10
N PHE A 349 18.64 10.86 -12.85
CA PHE A 349 18.34 11.43 -14.17
C PHE A 349 17.87 10.37 -15.18
N GLY A 350 18.44 9.17 -15.14
CA GLY A 350 17.99 8.06 -15.99
C GLY A 350 16.54 7.67 -15.72
N SER A 351 16.17 7.52 -14.44
CA SER A 351 14.80 7.17 -14.03
C SER A 351 13.80 8.28 -14.37
N VAL A 352 14.21 9.54 -14.17
CA VAL A 352 13.38 10.73 -14.47
C VAL A 352 13.16 10.85 -15.98
N ARG A 353 14.20 10.61 -16.79
CA ARG A 353 14.07 10.60 -18.25
C ARG A 353 13.03 9.58 -18.71
N VAL A 354 13.09 8.34 -18.19
CA VAL A 354 12.11 7.29 -18.50
C VAL A 354 10.70 7.72 -18.08
N LEU A 355 10.55 8.28 -16.87
CA LEU A 355 9.26 8.81 -16.40
C LEU A 355 8.69 9.87 -17.36
N LEU A 356 9.48 10.89 -17.72
CA LEU A 356 9.06 11.96 -18.62
C LEU A 356 8.65 11.42 -20.00
N GLN A 357 9.41 10.45 -20.54
CA GLN A 357 9.08 9.79 -21.80
C GLN A 357 7.72 9.08 -21.71
N HIS A 358 7.49 8.31 -20.64
CA HIS A 358 6.20 7.67 -20.43
C HIS A 358 5.08 8.69 -20.28
N MET A 359 5.23 9.73 -19.46
CA MET A 359 4.21 10.78 -19.31
C MET A 359 3.81 11.40 -20.65
N CYS A 360 4.75 11.62 -21.57
CA CYS A 360 4.44 12.14 -22.91
C CYS A 360 3.72 11.12 -23.82
N VAL A 361 3.93 9.82 -23.60
CA VAL A 361 3.36 8.74 -24.42
C VAL A 361 1.98 8.31 -23.93
N THR A 362 1.78 8.21 -22.61
CA THR A 362 0.55 7.75 -21.96
C THR A 362 -0.39 8.88 -21.52
N VAL A 363 -0.09 10.14 -21.87
CA VAL A 363 -0.97 11.27 -21.57
C VAL A 363 -2.38 11.06 -22.15
N PRO A 364 -3.45 11.29 -21.38
CA PRO A 364 -4.82 11.24 -21.91
C PRO A 364 -5.05 12.16 -23.11
N GLU A 365 -5.90 11.74 -24.05
CA GLU A 365 -6.18 12.52 -25.27
C GLU A 365 -6.95 13.83 -25.01
N LYS A 366 -7.62 13.96 -23.85
CA LYS A 366 -8.37 15.17 -23.51
C LYS A 366 -7.45 16.38 -23.37
N ALA A 367 -7.83 17.48 -24.02
CA ALA A 367 -7.01 18.70 -24.08
C ALA A 367 -6.63 19.25 -22.69
N GLU A 368 -7.57 19.27 -21.74
CA GLU A 368 -7.33 19.73 -20.37
C GLU A 368 -6.22 18.93 -19.67
N TYR A 369 -6.24 17.60 -19.79
CA TYR A 369 -5.22 16.72 -19.21
C TYR A 369 -3.87 16.93 -19.90
N ARG A 370 -3.83 17.06 -21.23
CA ARG A 370 -2.59 17.36 -21.96
C ARG A 370 -1.94 18.66 -21.50
N THR A 371 -2.72 19.71 -21.30
CA THR A 371 -2.20 21.00 -20.83
C THR A 371 -1.65 20.90 -19.41
N LEU A 372 -2.39 20.26 -18.50
CA LEU A 372 -1.95 20.09 -17.11
C LEU A 372 -0.71 19.20 -17.01
N VAL A 373 -0.74 18.00 -17.60
CA VAL A 373 0.40 17.08 -17.61
C VAL A 373 1.60 17.73 -18.29
N GLY A 374 1.39 18.50 -19.35
CA GLY A 374 2.49 19.18 -20.03
C GLY A 374 3.17 20.25 -19.20
N ARG A 375 2.41 21.00 -18.42
CA ARG A 375 3.00 21.91 -17.43
C ARG A 375 3.83 21.15 -16.39
N GLU A 376 3.37 20.01 -15.91
CA GLU A 376 4.13 19.20 -14.94
C GLU A 376 5.39 18.59 -15.56
N VAL A 377 5.34 18.15 -16.82
CA VAL A 377 6.52 17.68 -17.57
C VAL A 377 7.59 18.77 -17.66
N VAL A 378 7.20 20.00 -17.99
CA VAL A 378 8.14 21.14 -18.04
C VAL A 378 8.72 21.42 -16.65
N LYS A 379 7.88 21.42 -15.61
CA LYS A 379 8.32 21.63 -14.22
C LYS A 379 9.33 20.58 -13.76
N ILE A 380 9.11 19.31 -14.07
CA ILE A 380 10.04 18.22 -13.73
C ILE A 380 11.33 18.34 -14.56
N LEU A 381 11.22 18.65 -15.85
CA LEU A 381 12.36 18.82 -16.76
C LEU A 381 13.30 19.95 -16.30
N GLN A 382 12.74 21.06 -15.81
CA GLN A 382 13.51 22.18 -15.25
C GLN A 382 14.38 21.80 -14.04
N GLY A 383 14.09 20.68 -13.36
CA GLY A 383 14.92 20.16 -12.27
C GLY A 383 16.18 19.43 -12.75
N LEU A 384 16.27 19.06 -14.03
CA LEU A 384 17.43 18.36 -14.61
C LEU A 384 18.51 19.38 -15.08
N PRO A 385 19.78 18.98 -15.21
CA PRO A 385 20.82 19.85 -15.79
C PRO A 385 20.55 20.12 -17.29
N GLU A 386 21.03 21.26 -17.79
CA GLU A 386 20.80 21.73 -19.17
C GLU A 386 21.10 20.66 -20.22
N VAL A 387 22.20 19.92 -20.09
CA VAL A 387 22.58 18.84 -21.02
C VAL A 387 21.52 17.73 -21.09
N ALA A 388 20.94 17.37 -19.95
CA ALA A 388 19.87 16.38 -19.90
C ALA A 388 18.56 16.93 -20.46
N GLN A 389 18.28 18.21 -20.23
CA GLN A 389 17.12 18.90 -20.80
C GLN A 389 17.19 18.93 -22.34
N GLU A 390 18.32 19.35 -22.90
CA GLU A 390 18.56 19.39 -24.35
C GLU A 390 18.40 18.00 -24.97
N SER A 391 19.01 16.98 -24.36
CA SER A 391 18.90 15.59 -24.83
C SER A 391 17.46 15.09 -24.83
N PHE A 392 16.66 15.47 -23.82
CA PHE A 392 15.25 15.13 -23.76
C PHE A 392 14.44 15.89 -24.83
N MET A 393 14.69 17.19 -25.03
CA MET A 393 14.01 17.99 -26.06
C MET A 393 14.30 17.48 -27.47
N GLN A 394 15.54 17.06 -27.75
CA GLN A 394 15.88 16.42 -29.03
C GLN A 394 15.09 15.12 -29.24
N TRP A 395 14.94 14.30 -28.20
CA TRP A 395 14.10 13.11 -28.24
C TRP A 395 12.63 13.47 -28.50
N LEU A 396 12.11 14.49 -27.80
CA LEU A 396 10.73 14.96 -27.93
C LEU A 396 10.42 15.46 -29.35
N CYS A 397 11.32 16.25 -29.93
CA CYS A 397 11.23 16.72 -31.31
C CYS A 397 11.19 15.56 -32.31
N LYS A 398 12.11 14.59 -32.19
CA LYS A 398 12.12 13.38 -33.04
C LYS A 398 10.83 12.57 -32.88
N TYR A 399 10.33 12.44 -31.65
CA TYR A 399 9.10 11.70 -31.36
C TYR A 399 7.85 12.38 -31.97
N SER A 400 7.76 13.71 -31.88
CA SER A 400 6.63 14.50 -32.43
C SER A 400 6.50 14.47 -33.96
N GLN A 401 7.60 14.16 -34.67
CA GLN A 401 7.60 14.05 -36.12
C GLN A 401 6.86 12.79 -36.61
N ASN A 402 6.65 11.82 -35.72
CA ASN A 402 5.93 10.59 -35.99
C ASN A 402 4.42 10.87 -36.17
N VAL A 403 3.87 10.49 -37.33
CA VAL A 403 2.56 10.94 -37.82
C VAL A 403 1.39 10.60 -36.87
N LYS A 404 1.50 9.52 -36.10
CA LYS A 404 0.49 9.09 -35.10
C LYS A 404 0.44 9.93 -33.82
N VAL A 405 1.51 10.67 -33.50
CA VAL A 405 1.68 11.35 -32.18
C VAL A 405 1.54 12.88 -32.32
N ARG A 406 1.38 13.38 -33.54
CA ARG A 406 1.44 14.81 -33.90
C ARG A 406 0.38 15.69 -33.21
N CYS A 407 -0.72 15.12 -32.73
CA CYS A 407 -1.78 15.85 -32.00
C CYS A 407 -1.49 16.06 -30.50
N CYS A 408 -0.73 15.19 -29.84
CA CYS A 408 -0.47 15.31 -28.40
C CYS A 408 0.61 16.34 -28.06
N LEU A 409 1.58 16.57 -28.96
CA LEU A 409 2.80 17.36 -28.68
C LEU A 409 2.79 18.82 -29.16
N LYS A 410 1.88 19.22 -30.05
CA LYS A 410 1.83 20.62 -30.53
C LYS A 410 1.57 21.63 -29.42
N HIS A 411 0.85 21.25 -28.36
CA HIS A 411 0.62 22.11 -27.20
C HIS A 411 1.84 22.16 -26.26
N PHE A 412 2.56 21.05 -26.11
CA PHE A 412 3.76 20.95 -25.28
C PHE A 412 4.89 21.85 -25.78
N ILE A 413 5.16 21.84 -27.09
CA ILE A 413 6.24 22.63 -27.71
C ILE A 413 5.94 24.13 -27.65
N SER A 414 4.67 24.54 -27.68
CA SER A 414 4.27 25.95 -27.59
C SER A 414 4.45 26.55 -26.18
N CYS A 415 4.45 25.74 -25.13
CA CYS A 415 4.66 26.22 -23.75
C CYS A 415 6.14 26.28 -23.35
N SER A 416 7.05 25.58 -24.03
CA SER A 416 8.50 25.64 -23.77
C SER A 416 9.23 26.76 -24.51
N THR A 417 8.54 27.48 -25.39
CA THR A 417 9.11 28.57 -26.22
C THR A 417 8.82 29.98 -25.69
N HIS A 418 8.44 30.11 -24.42
CA HIS A 418 8.23 31.40 -23.75
C HIS A 418 8.96 31.50 -22.43
#